data_AF-A0A950AE78-F1
#
_entry.id   AF-A0A950AE78-F1
#
_cell.length_a   1.000
_cell.length_b   1.000
_cell.length_c   1.000
_cell.angle_alpha   90.00
_cell.angle_beta   90.00
_cell.angle_gamma   90.00
#
_symmetry.space_group_name_H-M   'P 1'
#
loop_
_entity.id
_entity.type
_entity.pdbx_description
1 polymer ?
#
loop_
_entity_poly.entity_id
_entity_poly.type
_entity_poly.pdbx_seq_one_letter_code
_entity_poly.pdbx_strand_id
1 'polypeptide(L)'
;MRVGLMIPCYVDVFYPEVGIATLELLEKLGIEVEYPFDQTCCGQPMANSGCESDARATEDLFIRNFAAFEYIVMPSASCAHHVRNKFIAATPGPGQNHVRSHVYDLVEFLHDVV
;
A
#
# COMPACT_ATOMS: atom_id res chain seq x y z
N MET A 1 -5.79 13.50 -10.04
CA MET A 1 -5.76 12.08 -9.62
C MET A 1 -5.30 12.07 -8.18
N ARG A 2 -6.05 11.40 -7.29
CA ARG A 2 -5.78 11.38 -5.85
C ARG A 2 -5.20 10.03 -5.45
N VAL A 3 -3.94 10.03 -5.03
CA VAL A 3 -3.16 8.84 -4.67
C VAL A 3 -3.00 8.75 -3.16
N GLY A 4 -3.33 7.59 -2.60
CA GLY A 4 -2.89 7.21 -1.26
C GLY A 4 -1.49 6.62 -1.32
N LEU A 5 -0.50 7.34 -0.77
CA LEU A 5 0.87 6.87 -0.69
C LEU A 5 1.04 5.94 0.52
N MET A 6 1.31 4.66 0.23
CA MET A 6 1.69 3.68 1.23
C MET A 6 3.21 3.54 1.26
N ILE A 7 3.82 3.79 2.42
CA ILE A 7 5.23 3.58 2.66
C ILE A 7 5.44 2.21 3.31
N PRO A 8 6.10 1.25 2.65
CA PRO A 8 6.41 -0.05 3.23
C PRO A 8 7.17 0.09 4.54
N CYS A 9 6.88 -0.76 5.53
CA CYS A 9 7.50 -0.68 6.86
C CYS A 9 9.04 -0.73 6.83
N TYR A 10 9.64 -1.49 5.92
CA TYR A 10 11.10 -1.53 5.79
C TYR A 10 11.66 -0.25 5.13
N VAL A 11 10.88 0.41 4.26
CA VAL A 11 11.27 1.70 3.68
C VAL A 11 11.26 2.74 4.78
N ASP A 12 10.20 2.81 5.57
CA ASP A 12 10.09 3.76 6.68
C ASP A 12 11.22 3.61 7.71
N VAL A 13 11.57 2.37 8.07
CA VAL A 13 12.57 2.09 9.10
C VAL A 13 14.02 2.20 8.59
N PHE A 14 14.30 1.72 7.38
CA PHE A 14 15.69 1.55 6.92
C PHE A 14 16.09 2.48 5.77
N TYR A 15 15.13 2.94 4.96
CA TYR A 15 15.40 3.71 3.74
C TYR A 15 14.39 4.86 3.56
N PRO A 16 14.17 5.73 4.57
CA PRO A 16 13.13 6.74 4.54
C PRO A 16 13.25 7.71 3.35
N GLU A 17 14.48 7.92 2.85
CA GLU A 17 14.76 8.71 1.66
C GLU A 17 14.05 8.18 0.39
N VAL A 18 13.78 6.87 0.32
CA VAL A 18 13.02 6.28 -0.80
C VAL A 18 11.56 6.68 -0.74
N GLY A 19 10.98 6.74 0.47
CA GLY A 19 9.62 7.22 0.67
C GLY A 19 9.47 8.70 0.28
N ILE A 20 10.42 9.54 0.71
CA ILE A 20 10.47 10.96 0.36
C ILE A 20 10.64 11.14 -1.16
N ALA A 21 11.59 10.43 -1.78
CA ALA A 21 11.81 10.49 -3.21
C ALA A 21 10.60 10.03 -4.03
N THR A 22 9.83 9.05 -3.52
CA THR A 22 8.58 8.60 -4.15
C THR A 22 7.52 9.70 -4.10
N LEU A 23 7.34 10.34 -2.95
CA LEU A 23 6.43 11.48 -2.81
C LEU A 23 6.81 12.61 -3.77
N GLU A 24 8.07 13.06 -3.74
CA GLU A 24 8.56 14.15 -4.59
C GLU A 24 8.40 13.85 -6.09
N LEU A 25 8.62 12.59 -6.50
CA LEU A 25 8.44 12.17 -7.89
C LEU A 25 6.97 12.30 -8.31
N LEU A 26 6.04 11.78 -7.49
CA LEU A 26 4.61 11.85 -7.78
C LEU A 26 4.12 13.31 -7.82
N GLU A 27 4.56 14.14 -6.87
CA GLU A 27 4.24 15.57 -6.85
C GLU A 27 4.79 16.33 -8.07
N LYS A 28 6.01 16.00 -8.53
CA LYS A 28 6.61 16.57 -9.76
C LYS A 28 5.80 16.23 -11.02
N LEU A 29 5.06 15.12 -11.00
CA LEU A 29 4.16 14.72 -12.08
C LEU A 29 2.77 15.39 -11.96
N GLY A 30 2.57 16.28 -10.98
CA GLY A 30 1.30 16.97 -10.76
C GLY A 30 0.21 16.11 -10.13
N ILE A 31 0.58 15.00 -9.48
CA ILE A 31 -0.34 14.09 -8.81
C ILE A 31 -0.63 14.60 -7.40
N GLU A 32 -1.90 14.55 -6.98
CA GLU A 32 -2.31 14.87 -5.63
C GLU A 32 -2.07 13.65 -4.74
N VAL A 33 -1.09 13.74 -3.83
CA VAL A 33 -0.66 12.63 -3.00
C VAL A 33 -1.05 12.88 -1.55
N GLU A 34 -1.69 11.89 -0.93
CA GLU A 34 -1.99 11.89 0.49
C GLU A 34 -1.28 10.73 1.19
N TYR A 35 -0.73 11.03 2.36
CA TYR A 35 -0.07 10.08 3.23
C TYR A 35 -0.92 9.87 4.50
N PRO A 36 -1.66 8.74 4.62
CA PRO A 36 -2.40 8.44 5.85
C PRO A 36 -1.44 8.20 7.03
N PHE A 37 -1.46 9.06 8.06
CA PHE A 37 -0.54 8.96 9.20
C PHE A 37 -0.73 7.71 10.06
N ASP A 38 -1.92 7.11 10.04
CA ASP A 38 -2.24 5.88 10.78
C ASP A 38 -1.80 4.59 10.04
N GLN A 39 -1.06 4.70 8.93
CA GLN A 39 -0.55 3.52 8.21
C GLN A 39 0.57 2.83 8.98
N THR A 40 0.71 1.52 8.79
CA THR A 40 1.75 0.71 9.46
C THR A 40 2.39 -0.28 8.49
N CYS A 41 2.07 -1.57 8.57
CA CYS A 41 2.59 -2.63 7.70
C CYS A 41 1.45 -3.17 6.82
N CYS A 42 1.78 -3.69 5.64
CA CYS A 42 0.84 -4.43 4.81
C CYS A 42 0.55 -5.85 5.33
N GLY A 43 1.22 -6.32 6.39
CA GLY A 43 1.02 -7.68 6.93
C GLY A 43 1.87 -8.77 6.29
N GLN A 44 2.61 -8.45 5.22
CA GLN A 44 3.40 -9.43 4.46
C GLN A 44 4.35 -10.30 5.31
N PRO A 45 5.09 -9.76 6.31
CA PRO A 45 5.99 -10.58 7.11
C PRO A 45 5.28 -11.75 7.82
N MET A 46 4.07 -11.53 8.34
CA MET A 46 3.34 -12.59 9.05
C MET A 46 2.87 -13.67 8.09
N ALA A 47 2.37 -13.26 6.92
CA ALA A 47 1.97 -14.22 5.89
C ALA A 47 3.15 -15.05 5.37
N ASN A 48 4.32 -14.42 5.16
CA ASN A 48 5.52 -15.15 4.72
C ASN A 48 6.02 -16.16 5.76
N SER A 49 5.69 -15.98 7.04
CA SER A 49 6.04 -16.89 8.14
C SER A 49 5.00 -18.00 8.41
N GLY A 50 3.92 -18.06 7.63
CA GLY A 50 2.81 -19.01 7.87
C GLY A 50 1.91 -18.61 9.05
N CYS A 51 1.96 -17.34 9.44
CA CYS A 51 1.13 -16.75 10.49
C CYS A 51 0.11 -15.79 9.87
N GLU A 52 -0.49 -16.13 8.73
CA GLU A 52 -1.41 -15.25 7.99
C GLU A 52 -2.54 -14.73 8.88
N SER A 53 -3.09 -15.55 9.77
CA SER A 53 -4.17 -15.15 10.69
C SER A 53 -3.81 -13.94 11.55
N ASP A 54 -2.53 -13.79 11.89
CA ASP A 54 -2.03 -12.73 12.77
C ASP A 54 -1.92 -11.39 12.02
N ALA A 55 -2.00 -11.40 10.69
CA ALA A 55 -2.02 -10.19 9.86
C ALA A 55 -3.36 -9.45 9.88
N ARG A 56 -4.44 -10.04 10.45
CA ARG A 56 -5.80 -9.47 10.42
C ARG A 56 -5.84 -8.00 10.83
N ALA A 57 -5.23 -7.65 11.96
CA ALA A 57 -5.27 -6.28 12.46
C ALA A 57 -4.58 -5.27 11.51
N THR A 58 -3.44 -5.66 10.93
CA THR A 58 -2.73 -4.83 9.94
C THR A 58 -3.47 -4.73 8.61
N GLU A 59 -4.09 -5.82 8.14
CA GLU A 59 -4.88 -5.80 6.91
C GLU A 59 -6.16 -4.96 7.06
N ASP A 60 -6.88 -5.10 8.17
CA ASP A 60 -8.07 -4.29 8.48
C ASP A 60 -7.72 -2.80 8.57
N LEU A 61 -6.59 -2.47 9.19
CA LEU A 61 -6.06 -1.11 9.26
C LEU A 61 -5.69 -0.56 7.88
N PHE A 62 -5.03 -1.37 7.05
CA PHE A 62 -4.69 -1.00 5.69
C PHE A 62 -5.96 -0.68 4.89
N ILE A 63 -6.98 -1.54 4.96
CA ILE A 63 -8.27 -1.30 4.29
C ILE A 63 -8.89 0.01 4.78
N ARG A 64 -8.92 0.25 6.09
CA ARG A 64 -9.48 1.48 6.67
C ARG A 64 -8.79 2.73 6.15
N ASN A 65 -7.46 2.71 6.05
CA ASN A 65 -6.68 3.87 5.63
C ASN A 65 -6.74 4.09 4.11
N PHE A 66 -6.87 3.02 3.32
CA PHE A 66 -6.65 3.11 1.87
C PHE A 66 -7.90 2.90 0.99
N ALA A 67 -9.00 2.36 1.52
CA ALA A 67 -10.19 2.05 0.72
C ALA A 67 -10.90 3.26 0.09
N ALA A 68 -10.58 4.49 0.52
CA ALA A 68 -11.16 5.72 -0.02
C ALA A 68 -10.37 6.29 -1.21
N PHE A 69 -9.17 5.78 -1.50
CA PHE A 69 -8.33 6.28 -2.59
C PHE A 69 -8.62 5.53 -3.90
N GLU A 70 -8.56 6.25 -5.01
CA GLU A 70 -8.69 5.70 -6.36
C GLU A 70 -7.44 4.88 -6.74
N TYR A 71 -6.27 5.33 -6.32
CA TYR A 71 -4.99 4.66 -6.53
C TYR A 71 -4.21 4.60 -5.21
N ILE A 72 -3.66 3.43 -4.91
CA ILE A 72 -2.78 3.21 -3.76
C ILE A 72 -1.41 2.86 -4.33
N VAL A 73 -0.43 3.72 -4.11
CA VAL A 73 0.91 3.57 -4.71
C VAL A 73 1.93 3.33 -3.60
N MET A 74 2.86 2.41 -3.84
CA MET A 74 3.96 2.14 -2.91
C MET A 74 5.26 1.79 -3.63
N PRO A 75 6.43 2.17 -3.10
CA PRO A 75 7.73 1.77 -3.62
C PRO A 75 8.12 0.34 -3.22
N SER A 76 7.20 -0.63 -3.41
CA SER A 76 7.47 -2.05 -3.15
C SER A 76 6.52 -2.97 -3.91
N ALA A 77 7.06 -3.66 -4.91
CA ALA A 77 6.32 -4.68 -5.66
C ALA A 77 5.88 -5.86 -4.79
N SER A 78 6.67 -6.24 -3.77
CA SER A 78 6.32 -7.34 -2.86
C SER A 78 5.11 -6.98 -1.99
N CYS A 79 5.06 -5.75 -1.46
CA CYS A 79 3.94 -5.28 -0.67
C CYS A 79 2.68 -5.13 -1.53
N ALA A 80 2.81 -4.57 -2.73
CA ALA A 80 1.70 -4.44 -3.67
C ALA A 80 1.14 -5.82 -4.05
N HIS A 81 2.01 -6.78 -4.39
CA HIS A 81 1.61 -8.16 -4.67
C HIS A 81 0.90 -8.82 -3.48
N HIS A 82 1.44 -8.62 -2.26
CA HIS A 82 0.84 -9.16 -1.04
C HIS A 82 -0.57 -8.61 -0.83
N VAL A 83 -0.76 -7.30 -0.99
CA VAL A 83 -2.10 -6.70 -0.89
C VAL A 83 -3.05 -7.32 -1.90
N ARG A 84 -2.69 -7.38 -3.18
CA ARG A 84 -3.55 -7.92 -4.26
C ARG A 84 -3.98 -9.38 -4.04
N ASN A 85 -3.06 -10.21 -3.58
CA ASN A 85 -3.21 -11.66 -3.68
C ASN A 85 -3.37 -12.36 -2.33
N LYS A 86 -2.93 -11.73 -1.24
CA LYS A 86 -2.72 -12.38 0.06
C LYS A 86 -3.40 -11.67 1.23
N PHE A 87 -4.13 -10.57 1.01
CA PHE A 87 -5.05 -10.01 2.01
C PHE A 87 -6.25 -10.93 2.19
N ILE A 88 -6.09 -11.97 3.01
CA ILE A 88 -7.11 -12.98 3.30
C ILE A 88 -7.48 -13.02 4.78
N ALA A 89 -6.69 -12.40 5.65
CA ALA A 89 -6.94 -12.36 7.09
C ALA A 89 -7.89 -11.24 7.48
N ALA A 90 -7.99 -10.18 6.68
CA ALA A 90 -8.92 -9.08 6.89
C ALA A 90 -10.38 -9.53 6.95
N THR A 91 -11.22 -8.68 7.54
CA THR A 91 -12.67 -8.86 7.49
C THR A 91 -13.17 -8.70 6.05
N PRO A 92 -13.81 -9.73 5.46
CA PRO A 92 -14.25 -9.65 4.08
C PRO A 92 -15.26 -8.52 3.86
N GLY A 93 -15.08 -7.75 2.79
CA GLY A 93 -15.99 -6.65 2.46
C GLY A 93 -15.55 -5.85 1.24
N PRO A 94 -16.37 -4.87 0.81
CA PRO A 94 -16.09 -4.06 -0.37
C PRO A 94 -14.74 -3.35 -0.31
N GLY A 95 -14.33 -2.88 0.88
CA GLY A 95 -13.03 -2.22 1.07
C GLY A 95 -11.85 -3.15 0.78
N GLN A 96 -11.92 -4.43 1.16
CA GLN A 96 -10.90 -5.43 0.84
C GLN A 96 -10.77 -5.62 -0.67
N ASN A 97 -11.90 -5.79 -1.37
CA ASN A 97 -11.89 -5.95 -2.83
C ASN A 97 -11.33 -4.71 -3.52
N HIS A 98 -11.72 -3.52 -3.03
CA HIS A 98 -11.26 -2.24 -3.56
C HIS A 98 -9.74 -2.10 -3.46
N VAL A 99 -9.15 -2.27 -2.27
CA VAL A 99 -7.70 -2.12 -2.12
C VAL A 99 -6.92 -3.17 -2.92
N ARG A 100 -7.47 -4.39 -3.05
CA ARG A 100 -6.87 -5.47 -3.84
C ARG A 100 -6.81 -5.16 -5.34
N SER A 101 -7.71 -4.32 -5.87
CA SER A 101 -7.76 -3.97 -7.29
C SER A 101 -7.16 -2.61 -7.63
N HIS A 102 -6.86 -1.77 -6.64
CA HIS A 102 -6.39 -0.39 -6.83
C HIS A 102 -5.01 -0.11 -6.22
N VAL A 103 -4.32 -1.15 -5.77
CA VAL A 103 -2.93 -1.05 -5.29
C VAL A 103 -1.95 -1.27 -6.42
N TYR A 104 -0.88 -0.50 -6.47
CA TYR A 104 0.17 -0.52 -7.50
C TYR A 104 1.55 -0.36 -6.88
N ASP A 105 2.54 -1.05 -7.44
CA ASP A 105 3.92 -0.64 -7.21
C ASP A 105 4.24 0.64 -8.02
N LEU A 106 5.23 1.41 -7.56
CA LEU A 106 5.59 2.69 -8.17
C LEU A 106 5.89 2.58 -9.68
N VAL A 107 6.62 1.55 -10.12
CA VAL A 107 7.01 1.42 -11.52
C VAL A 107 5.80 1.05 -12.38
N GLU A 108 4.98 0.11 -11.90
CA GLU A 108 3.73 -0.26 -12.57
C GLU A 108 2.79 0.93 -12.71
N PHE A 109 2.61 1.71 -11.64
CA PHE A 109 1.75 2.90 -11.67
C PHE A 109 2.25 3.94 -12.70
N LEU A 110 3.56 4.19 -12.74
CA LEU A 110 4.15 5.15 -13.68
C LEU A 110 4.12 4.69 -15.14
N HIS A 111 4.05 3.38 -15.39
CA HIS A 111 4.05 2.83 -16.75
C HIS A 111 2.62 2.59 -17.29
N ASP A 112 1.72 2.11 -16.44
CA ASP A 112 0.40 1.64 -16.86
C ASP A 112 -0.73 2.67 -16.61
N VAL A 113 -0.51 3.66 -15.74
CA VAL A 113 -1.55 4.63 -15.33
C VAL A 113 -1.24 6.07 -15.73
N VAL A 114 -0.01 6.54 -15.48
CA VAL A 114 0.44 7.91 -15.81
C VAL A 114 0.81 8.02 -17.29
#